data_AF-A0A9P0IGX2-F1
#
_entry.id   AF-A0A9P0IGX2-F1
#
_cell.length_a   1.000
_cell.length_b   1.000
_cell.length_c   1.000
_cell.angle_alpha   90.00
_cell.angle_beta   90.00
_cell.angle_gamma   90.00
#
_symmetry.space_group_name_H-M   'P 1'
#
loop_
_entity.id
_entity.type
_entity.pdbx_description
1 polymer ?
#
loop_
_entity_poly.entity_id
_entity_poly.type
_entity_poly.pdbx_seq_one_letter_code
_entity_poly.pdbx_strand_id
1 'polypeptide(L)'
;MSSKMPLKFLTHGWLSSVDKPGVPDLKNAYLETGNVHVITVDWSATASSIFYPWVANETKNIGARIALFLDGLNKWYNVTGEQVHLIGHSLGAHVMGIAASQTKMRVNRITGLDPARPFFEFPSHLNDSEKLDSSDADFVDIIHTCGGLLGFLSPIGTVDFYPNNGVAPQPGCEDIVKFFDGNYNNVLSTNM
;
A
#
# COMPACT_ATOMS: atom_id res chain seq x y z
N MET A 1 -0.89 -2.80 33.24
CA MET A 1 -1.62 -2.49 31.98
C MET A 1 -0.61 -2.58 30.85
N SER A 2 -0.75 -3.55 29.95
CA SER A 2 0.14 -3.60 28.77
C SER A 2 -0.10 -2.34 27.93
N SER A 3 0.93 -1.54 27.67
CA SER A 3 0.78 -0.39 26.78
C SER A 3 0.40 -0.89 25.40
N LYS A 4 -0.71 -0.38 24.84
CA LYS A 4 -1.14 -0.66 23.46
C LYS A 4 -0.15 0.00 22.47
N MET A 5 1.00 -0.63 22.24
CA MET A 5 1.96 -0.13 21.25
C MET A 5 1.32 -0.12 19.86
N PRO A 6 1.58 0.90 19.03
CA PRO A 6 1.11 0.91 17.65
C PRO A 6 1.70 -0.27 16.86
N LEU A 7 0.91 -0.80 15.93
CA LEU A 7 1.30 -1.86 15.00
C LEU A 7 1.16 -1.35 13.57
N LYS A 8 2.28 -1.30 12.85
CA LYS A 8 2.37 -0.85 11.46
C LYS A 8 2.55 -2.06 10.55
N PHE A 9 1.69 -2.21 9.55
CA PHE A 9 1.93 -3.12 8.44
C PHE A 9 2.43 -2.32 7.24
N LEU A 10 3.54 -2.75 6.63
CA LEU A 10 4.12 -2.12 5.44
C LEU A 10 4.13 -3.13 4.31
N THR A 11 3.66 -2.76 3.12
CA THR A 11 3.77 -3.64 1.94
C THR A 11 4.19 -2.89 0.68
N HIS A 12 4.90 -3.62 -0.18
CA HIS A 12 5.36 -3.16 -1.47
C HIS A 12 4.30 -3.33 -2.56
N GLY A 13 4.62 -2.86 -3.77
CA GLY A 13 3.79 -3.00 -4.98
C GLY A 13 4.38 -3.98 -6.00
N TRP A 14 3.96 -3.83 -7.25
CA TRP A 14 4.42 -4.62 -8.40
C TRP A 14 5.93 -4.53 -8.63
N LEU A 15 6.55 -5.64 -9.04
CA LEU A 15 8.00 -5.78 -9.30
C LEU A 15 8.92 -5.39 -8.13
N SER A 16 8.39 -5.31 -6.91
CA SER A 16 9.14 -4.96 -5.70
C SER A 16 9.11 -6.08 -4.64
N SER A 17 9.81 -5.87 -3.53
CA SER A 17 9.84 -6.76 -2.36
C SER A 17 10.11 -5.95 -1.09
N VAL A 18 10.04 -6.60 0.08
CA VAL A 18 10.38 -5.96 1.37
C VAL A 18 11.86 -5.62 1.52
N ASP A 19 12.73 -6.19 0.69
CA ASP A 19 14.17 -5.96 0.72
C ASP A 19 14.62 -4.86 -0.26
N LYS A 20 13.75 -4.43 -1.18
CA LYS A 20 14.04 -3.31 -2.09
C LYS A 20 13.89 -1.98 -1.36
N PRO A 21 14.58 -0.91 -1.82
CA PRO A 21 14.49 0.41 -1.21
C PRO A 21 13.05 0.84 -0.95
N GLY A 22 12.89 1.60 0.12
CA GLY A 22 11.64 2.17 0.51
C GLY A 22 10.89 1.42 1.61
N VAL A 23 10.62 0.11 1.50
CA VAL A 23 10.03 -0.65 2.63
C VAL A 23 11.00 -0.70 3.82
N PRO A 24 12.30 -1.02 3.65
CA PRO A 24 13.29 -0.93 4.71
C PRO A 24 13.43 0.50 5.26
N ASP A 25 13.42 1.51 4.39
CA ASP A 25 13.61 2.91 4.78
C ASP A 25 12.47 3.39 5.67
N LEU A 26 11.22 3.11 5.26
CA LEU A 26 10.03 3.45 6.04
C LEU A 26 9.97 2.66 7.36
N LYS A 27 10.32 1.37 7.34
CA LYS A 27 10.43 0.56 8.56
C LYS A 27 11.44 1.18 9.52
N ASN A 28 12.64 1.51 9.06
CA ASN A 28 13.70 2.07 9.89
C ASN A 28 13.29 3.44 10.45
N ALA A 29 12.72 4.32 9.63
CA ALA A 29 12.19 5.61 10.07
C ALA A 29 11.15 5.45 11.20
N TYR A 30 10.23 4.48 11.08
CA TYR A 30 9.29 4.19 12.17
C TYR A 30 9.99 3.73 13.45
N LEU A 31 10.97 2.83 13.34
CA LEU A 31 11.72 2.32 14.50
C LEU A 31 12.57 3.39 15.18
N GLU A 32 13.00 4.42 14.45
CA GLU A 32 13.74 5.57 15.00
C GLU A 32 12.83 6.54 15.76
N THR A 33 11.52 6.59 15.44
CA THR A 33 10.58 7.56 16.03
C THR A 33 9.97 7.12 17.36
N GLY A 34 10.06 5.84 17.73
CA GLY A 34 9.58 5.36 19.02
C GLY A 34 9.27 3.87 19.09
N ASN A 35 8.65 3.45 20.19
CA ASN A 35 8.28 2.05 20.42
C ASN A 35 7.07 1.67 19.57
N VAL A 36 7.33 0.96 18.48
CA VAL A 36 6.34 0.52 17.51
C VAL A 36 6.64 -0.90 17.06
N HIS A 37 5.60 -1.69 16.81
CA HIS A 37 5.74 -2.96 16.09
C HIS A 37 5.60 -2.70 14.59
N VAL A 38 6.56 -3.17 13.80
CA VAL A 38 6.49 -3.08 12.34
C VAL A 38 6.50 -4.48 11.75
N ILE A 39 5.51 -4.78 10.91
CA ILE A 39 5.40 -6.02 10.13
C ILE A 39 5.49 -5.65 8.66
N THR A 40 6.54 -6.08 7.99
CA THR A 40 6.67 -5.96 6.54
C THR A 40 6.05 -7.18 5.88
N VAL A 41 5.14 -6.98 4.93
CA VAL A 41 4.46 -8.06 4.21
C VAL A 41 5.13 -8.25 2.86
N ASP A 42 5.81 -9.38 2.70
CA ASP A 42 6.42 -9.77 1.43
C ASP A 42 5.48 -10.67 0.63
N TRP A 43 5.16 -10.23 -0.58
CA TRP A 43 4.39 -10.98 -1.57
C TRP A 43 5.10 -10.97 -2.93
N SER A 44 6.42 -10.79 -2.93
CA SER A 44 7.28 -10.75 -4.12
C SER A 44 7.19 -12.01 -5.00
N ALA A 45 6.87 -13.17 -4.42
CA ALA A 45 6.60 -14.40 -5.18
C ALA A 45 5.48 -14.21 -6.23
N THR A 46 4.49 -13.37 -5.94
CA THR A 46 3.43 -12.97 -6.89
C THR A 46 3.81 -11.68 -7.61
N ALA A 47 4.33 -10.68 -6.87
CA ALA A 47 4.59 -9.34 -7.40
C ALA A 47 5.68 -9.29 -8.48
N SER A 48 6.58 -10.27 -8.53
CA SER A 48 7.68 -10.35 -9.50
C SER A 48 7.24 -10.77 -10.91
N SER A 49 6.00 -11.24 -11.08
CA SER A 49 5.47 -11.60 -12.40
C SER A 49 5.27 -10.34 -13.25
N ILE A 50 5.75 -10.36 -14.50
CA ILE A 50 5.52 -9.25 -15.45
C ILE A 50 4.07 -9.19 -15.97
N PHE A 51 3.26 -10.22 -15.70
CA PHE A 51 1.88 -10.27 -16.16
C PHE A 51 0.96 -9.47 -15.23
N TYR A 52 0.98 -8.14 -15.40
CA TYR A 52 0.33 -7.17 -14.52
C TYR A 52 -1.16 -7.47 -14.20
N PRO A 53 -2.04 -7.81 -15.18
CA PRO A 53 -3.45 -8.07 -14.87
C PRO A 53 -3.66 -9.21 -13.86
N TRP A 54 -2.82 -10.24 -13.91
CA TRP A 54 -2.86 -11.33 -12.94
C TRP A 54 -2.39 -10.86 -11.56
N VAL A 55 -1.28 -10.12 -11.49
CA VAL A 55 -0.77 -9.59 -10.22
C VAL A 55 -1.77 -8.64 -9.56
N ALA A 56 -2.40 -7.76 -10.34
CA ALA A 56 -3.45 -6.86 -9.87
C ALA A 56 -4.66 -7.64 -9.32
N ASN A 57 -5.10 -8.69 -10.02
CA ASN A 57 -6.19 -9.56 -9.54
C ASN A 57 -5.80 -10.36 -8.28
N GLU A 58 -4.53 -10.71 -8.07
CA GLU A 58 -4.07 -11.43 -6.88
C GLU A 58 -4.06 -10.57 -5.60
N THR A 59 -4.17 -9.24 -5.71
CA THR A 59 -4.23 -8.34 -4.54
C THR A 59 -5.33 -8.75 -3.55
N LYS A 60 -6.47 -9.27 -4.02
CA LYS A 60 -7.55 -9.77 -3.16
C LYS A 60 -7.19 -11.00 -2.34
N ASN A 61 -6.43 -11.92 -2.92
CA ASN A 61 -5.98 -13.13 -2.23
C ASN A 61 -4.94 -12.77 -1.16
N ILE A 62 -4.09 -11.78 -1.45
CA ILE A 62 -3.08 -11.30 -0.50
C ILE A 62 -3.75 -10.53 0.63
N GLY A 63 -4.67 -9.60 0.33
CA GLY A 63 -5.45 -8.86 1.31
C GLY A 63 -6.23 -9.79 2.25
N ALA A 64 -6.90 -10.81 1.71
CA ALA A 64 -7.60 -11.82 2.50
C ALA A 64 -6.70 -12.56 3.50
N ARG A 65 -5.46 -12.86 3.11
CA ARG A 65 -4.48 -13.52 4.00
C ARG A 65 -4.04 -12.58 5.12
N ILE A 66 -3.85 -11.30 4.83
CA ILE A 66 -3.52 -10.29 5.86
C ILE A 66 -4.71 -10.10 6.81
N ALA A 67 -5.94 -10.05 6.31
CA ALA A 67 -7.16 -9.98 7.13
C ALA A 67 -7.26 -11.16 8.12
N LEU A 68 -7.02 -12.40 7.66
CA LEU A 68 -6.98 -13.59 8.51
C LEU A 68 -5.87 -13.49 9.57
N PHE A 69 -4.72 -12.92 9.22
CA PHE A 69 -3.63 -12.70 10.16
C PHE A 69 -4.00 -11.66 11.23
N LEU A 70 -4.63 -10.53 10.85
CA LEU A 70 -5.14 -9.51 11.77
C LEU A 70 -6.17 -10.11 12.75
N ASP A 71 -7.13 -10.88 12.25
CA ASP A 71 -8.11 -11.60 13.08
C ASP A 71 -7.42 -12.55 14.08
N GLY A 72 -6.34 -13.20 13.66
CA GLY A 72 -5.49 -14.01 14.53
C GLY A 72 -4.81 -13.19 15.63
N LEU A 73 -4.24 -12.03 15.29
CA LEU A 73 -3.62 -11.13 16.26
C LEU A 73 -4.63 -10.63 17.29
N ASN A 74 -5.85 -10.31 16.87
CA ASN A 74 -6.92 -9.95 17.79
C ASN A 74 -7.27 -11.11 18.72
N LYS A 75 -7.52 -12.29 18.16
CA LYS A 75 -7.96 -13.47 18.91
C LYS A 75 -6.94 -13.94 19.95
N TRP A 76 -5.66 -13.95 19.60
CA TRP A 76 -4.62 -14.60 20.44
C TRP A 76 -3.80 -13.61 21.26
N TYR A 77 -3.69 -12.36 20.81
CA TYR A 77 -2.82 -11.35 21.42
C TYR A 77 -3.57 -10.06 21.80
N ASN A 78 -4.90 -10.02 21.63
CA ASN A 78 -5.75 -8.88 21.97
C ASN A 78 -5.32 -7.57 21.28
N VAL A 79 -4.76 -7.67 20.07
CA VAL A 79 -4.49 -6.50 19.22
C VAL A 79 -5.83 -5.95 18.72
N THR A 80 -6.12 -4.68 19.01
CA THR A 80 -7.34 -4.02 18.55
C THR A 80 -7.08 -3.17 17.31
N GLY A 81 -8.12 -2.91 16.52
CA GLY A 81 -7.99 -2.13 15.29
C GLY A 81 -7.49 -0.70 15.51
N GLU A 82 -7.76 -0.12 16.70
CA GLU A 82 -7.17 1.13 17.21
C GLU A 82 -5.64 1.18 17.14
N GLN A 83 -4.96 0.02 17.24
CA GLN A 83 -3.49 -0.06 17.21
C GLN A 83 -2.95 -0.19 15.78
N VAL A 84 -3.79 -0.58 14.82
CA VAL A 84 -3.36 -1.03 13.51
C VAL A 84 -3.35 0.14 12.53
N HIS A 85 -2.21 0.31 11.86
CA HIS A 85 -2.05 1.19 10.72
C HIS A 85 -1.50 0.37 9.54
N LEU A 86 -2.25 0.31 8.46
CA LEU A 86 -1.87 -0.41 7.25
C LEU A 86 -1.31 0.56 6.23
N ILE A 87 -0.14 0.28 5.67
CA ILE A 87 0.54 1.17 4.73
C ILE A 87 0.95 0.35 3.51
N GLY A 88 0.56 0.81 2.32
CA GLY A 88 0.82 0.10 1.08
C GLY A 88 1.15 1.04 -0.06
N HIS A 89 2.15 0.66 -0.87
CA HIS A 89 2.55 1.39 -2.07
C HIS A 89 2.02 0.73 -3.34
N SER A 90 1.53 1.52 -4.30
CA SER A 90 1.07 1.03 -5.61
C SER A 90 -0.01 -0.06 -5.45
N LEU A 91 0.17 -1.27 -6.01
CA LEU A 91 -0.75 -2.40 -5.80
C LEU A 91 -0.91 -2.76 -4.31
N GLY A 92 0.12 -2.50 -3.50
CA GLY A 92 0.11 -2.70 -2.07
C GLY A 92 -0.91 -1.85 -1.33
N ALA A 93 -1.28 -0.67 -1.85
CA ALA A 93 -2.33 0.16 -1.27
C ALA A 93 -3.68 -0.55 -1.31
N HIS A 94 -4.02 -1.18 -2.44
CA HIS A 94 -5.25 -1.97 -2.59
C HIS A 94 -5.21 -3.24 -1.75
N VAL A 95 -4.05 -3.91 -1.64
CA VAL A 95 -3.87 -5.04 -0.71
C VAL A 95 -4.25 -4.65 0.72
N MET A 96 -3.87 -3.45 1.17
CA MET A 96 -4.18 -2.96 2.52
C MET A 96 -5.65 -2.55 2.69
N GLY A 97 -6.26 -1.92 1.67
CA GLY A 97 -7.70 -1.65 1.66
C GLY A 97 -8.52 -2.93 1.77
N ILE A 98 -8.21 -3.93 0.94
CA ILE A 98 -8.88 -5.24 0.97
C ILE A 98 -8.64 -5.96 2.30
N ALA A 99 -7.45 -5.88 2.87
CA ALA A 99 -7.19 -6.46 4.18
C ALA A 99 -8.06 -5.84 5.27
N ALA A 100 -8.24 -4.52 5.26
CA ALA A 100 -9.07 -3.79 6.22
C ALA A 100 -10.56 -4.11 6.06
N SER A 101 -11.06 -4.20 4.82
CA SER A 101 -12.47 -4.51 4.55
C SER A 101 -12.85 -5.96 4.89
N GLN A 102 -11.90 -6.89 4.84
CA GLN A 102 -12.15 -8.32 5.12
C GLN A 102 -11.86 -8.76 6.56
N THR A 103 -11.10 -8.00 7.34
CA THR A 103 -10.90 -8.31 8.77
C THR A 103 -12.17 -8.03 9.56
N LYS A 104 -12.35 -8.71 10.69
CA LYS A 104 -13.42 -8.43 11.65
C LYS A 104 -13.16 -7.17 12.48
N MET A 105 -11.95 -6.62 12.40
CA MET A 105 -11.53 -5.44 13.14
C MET A 105 -11.82 -4.18 12.34
N ARG A 106 -12.37 -3.15 12.96
CA ARG A 106 -12.33 -1.81 12.38
C ARG A 106 -10.91 -1.25 12.53
N VAL A 107 -10.15 -1.22 11.43
CA VAL A 107 -8.78 -0.70 11.41
C VAL A 107 -8.79 0.83 11.59
N ASN A 108 -7.86 1.34 12.41
CA ASN A 108 -7.79 2.77 12.70
C ASN A 108 -7.34 3.58 11.48
N ARG A 109 -6.30 3.13 10.77
CA ARG A 109 -5.73 3.91 9.68
C ARG A 109 -5.22 3.08 8.51
N ILE A 110 -5.39 3.61 7.31
CA ILE A 110 -4.69 3.18 6.10
C ILE A 110 -3.97 4.37 5.49
N THR A 111 -2.69 4.22 5.12
CA THR A 111 -2.00 5.15 4.23
C THR A 111 -1.75 4.49 2.87
N GLY A 112 -2.30 5.08 1.81
CA GLY A 112 -2.04 4.68 0.44
C GLY A 112 -0.95 5.54 -0.19
N LEU A 113 0.19 4.93 -0.53
CA LEU A 113 1.30 5.60 -1.19
C LEU A 113 1.18 5.36 -2.70
N ASP A 114 0.73 6.38 -3.44
CA ASP A 114 0.48 6.38 -4.88
C ASP A 114 -0.26 5.12 -5.37
N PRO A 115 -1.52 4.89 -4.94
CA PRO A 115 -2.29 3.68 -5.24
C PRO A 115 -2.39 3.42 -6.75
N ALA A 116 -2.22 2.17 -7.17
CA ALA A 116 -2.06 1.83 -8.60
C ALA A 116 -3.35 2.01 -9.41
N ARG A 117 -3.30 2.81 -10.47
CA ARG A 117 -4.45 3.12 -11.33
C ARG A 117 -4.84 2.03 -12.32
N PRO A 118 -3.91 1.41 -13.09
CA PRO A 118 -4.29 0.41 -14.09
C PRO A 118 -4.98 -0.78 -13.43
N PHE A 119 -6.12 -1.20 -13.98
CA PHE A 119 -7.00 -2.27 -13.47
C PHE A 119 -7.99 -1.85 -12.36
N PHE A 120 -7.76 -0.73 -11.68
CA PHE A 120 -8.57 -0.27 -10.53
C PHE A 120 -9.35 1.04 -10.79
N GLU A 121 -8.73 2.06 -11.39
CA GLU A 121 -9.38 3.31 -11.81
C GLU A 121 -9.59 3.35 -13.32
N PHE A 122 -8.52 3.11 -14.10
CA PHE A 122 -8.62 3.11 -15.55
C PHE A 122 -7.50 2.29 -16.23
N PRO A 123 -7.85 1.36 -17.14
CA PRO A 123 -9.19 0.82 -17.33
C PRO A 123 -9.65 0.09 -16.05
N SER A 124 -10.90 0.35 -15.63
CA SER A 124 -11.47 -0.29 -14.43
C SER A 124 -11.92 -1.70 -14.78
N HIS A 125 -11.29 -2.70 -14.18
CA HIS A 125 -11.59 -4.13 -14.40
C HIS A 125 -12.00 -4.87 -13.13
N LEU A 126 -11.80 -4.24 -11.97
CA LEU A 126 -12.16 -4.78 -10.66
C LEU A 126 -13.37 -4.04 -10.08
N ASN A 127 -14.09 -4.72 -9.19
CA ASN A 127 -15.22 -4.12 -8.48
C ASN A 127 -14.74 -3.09 -7.45
N ASP A 128 -15.63 -2.20 -7.02
CA ASP A 128 -15.28 -1.19 -6.02
C ASP A 128 -14.83 -1.81 -4.68
N SER A 129 -15.38 -2.98 -4.31
CA SER A 129 -14.92 -3.72 -3.12
C SER A 129 -13.56 -4.41 -3.27
N GLU A 130 -12.96 -4.37 -4.46
CA GLU A 130 -11.65 -4.95 -4.78
C GLU A 130 -10.57 -3.85 -4.94
N LYS A 131 -10.84 -2.64 -4.44
CA LYS A 131 -9.87 -1.53 -4.43
C LYS A 131 -9.95 -0.77 -3.09
N LEU A 132 -8.96 0.10 -2.88
CA LEU A 132 -8.89 0.94 -1.68
C LEU A 132 -9.90 2.07 -1.80
N ASP A 133 -10.66 2.33 -0.74
CA ASP A 133 -11.49 3.53 -0.62
C ASP A 133 -11.57 4.08 0.81
N SER A 134 -12.12 5.29 0.93
CA SER A 134 -12.19 6.05 2.18
C SER A 134 -12.96 5.35 3.32
N SER A 135 -13.78 4.35 3.02
CA SER A 135 -14.58 3.61 3.99
C SER A 135 -13.83 2.45 4.63
N ASP A 136 -12.67 2.02 4.11
CA ASP A 136 -11.95 0.83 4.56
C ASP A 136 -11.40 0.93 6.01
N ALA A 137 -11.14 2.14 6.51
CA ALA A 137 -10.64 2.38 7.87
C ALA A 137 -11.23 3.65 8.49
N ASP A 138 -11.02 3.86 9.80
CA ASP A 138 -11.49 5.10 10.47
C ASP A 138 -10.87 6.36 9.87
N PHE A 139 -9.65 6.24 9.34
CA PHE A 139 -8.97 7.29 8.61
C PHE A 139 -8.15 6.71 7.45
N VAL A 140 -8.37 7.20 6.24
CA VAL A 140 -7.59 6.82 5.06
C VAL A 140 -6.91 8.05 4.51
N ASP A 141 -5.57 8.06 4.46
CA ASP A 141 -4.80 9.14 3.85
C ASP A 141 -3.99 8.67 2.65
N ILE A 142 -4.12 9.39 1.54
CA ILE A 142 -3.50 9.03 0.27
C ILE A 142 -2.46 10.08 -0.11
N ILE A 143 -1.32 9.63 -0.62
CA ILE A 143 -0.30 10.50 -1.20
C ILE A 143 -0.20 10.17 -2.69
N HIS A 144 -0.60 11.09 -3.55
CA HIS A 144 -0.53 10.94 -5.00
C HIS A 144 0.76 11.57 -5.53
N THR A 145 1.55 10.81 -6.27
CA THR A 145 2.82 11.30 -6.85
C THR A 145 2.96 11.00 -8.34
N CYS A 146 2.19 10.05 -8.87
CA CYS A 146 2.14 9.69 -10.29
C CYS A 146 0.68 9.60 -10.78
N GLY A 147 -0.18 10.47 -10.24
CA GLY A 147 -1.61 10.50 -10.50
C GLY A 147 -1.94 10.68 -11.98
N GLY A 148 -2.89 9.88 -12.47
CA GLY A 148 -3.35 9.92 -13.86
C GLY A 148 -2.42 9.22 -14.85
N LEU A 149 -1.28 8.67 -14.38
CA LEU A 149 -0.39 7.82 -15.17
C LEU A 149 -0.33 6.41 -14.58
N LEU A 150 0.46 6.21 -13.52
CA LEU A 150 0.56 4.93 -12.81
C LEU A 150 -0.26 4.91 -11.53
N GLY A 151 -0.42 6.06 -10.89
CA GLY A 151 -1.23 6.25 -9.68
C GLY A 151 -2.64 6.76 -9.98
N PHE A 152 -3.56 6.57 -9.04
CA PHE A 152 -4.90 7.18 -9.07
C PHE A 152 -4.78 8.71 -9.18
N LEU A 153 -5.64 9.34 -9.97
CA LEU A 153 -5.80 10.81 -9.92
C LEU A 153 -6.96 11.21 -9.03
N SER A 154 -8.04 10.42 -9.06
CA SER A 154 -9.23 10.67 -8.25
C SER A 154 -8.90 10.56 -6.76
N PRO A 155 -9.51 11.41 -5.91
CA PRO A 155 -9.38 11.26 -4.47
C PRO A 155 -10.10 9.99 -4.02
N ILE A 156 -9.43 9.16 -3.23
CA ILE A 156 -9.97 7.90 -2.69
C ILE A 156 -9.80 7.77 -1.18
N GLY A 157 -9.21 8.76 -0.52
CA GLY A 157 -9.02 8.79 0.93
C GLY A 157 -10.13 9.54 1.67
N THR A 158 -10.03 9.53 3.00
CA THR A 158 -10.62 10.58 3.86
C THR A 158 -9.93 11.91 3.60
N VAL A 159 -8.61 11.87 3.34
CA VAL A 159 -7.78 12.99 2.90
C VAL A 159 -6.83 12.52 1.80
N ASP A 160 -6.64 13.35 0.79
CA ASP A 160 -5.75 13.08 -0.32
C ASP A 160 -4.74 14.23 -0.47
N PHE A 161 -3.47 13.89 -0.49
CA PHE A 161 -2.35 14.82 -0.63
C PHE A 161 -1.77 14.71 -2.05
N TYR A 162 -1.53 15.86 -2.68
CA TYR A 162 -0.97 15.95 -4.03
C TYR A 162 0.33 16.78 -4.05
N PRO A 163 1.44 16.25 -3.50
CA PRO A 163 2.75 16.90 -3.60
C PRO A 163 3.10 17.25 -5.04
N ASN A 164 3.53 18.48 -5.29
CA ASN A 164 3.87 18.97 -6.63
C ASN A 164 2.77 18.66 -7.66
N ASN A 165 1.51 18.95 -7.30
CA ASN A 165 0.30 18.68 -8.08
C ASN A 165 -0.08 17.19 -8.21
N GLY A 166 0.68 16.30 -7.59
CA GLY A 166 0.43 14.86 -7.48
C GLY A 166 0.50 14.08 -8.79
N VAL A 167 1.05 14.69 -9.84
CA VAL A 167 1.26 14.09 -11.16
C VAL A 167 2.75 13.91 -11.42
N ALA A 168 3.08 13.03 -12.36
CA ALA A 168 4.45 12.90 -12.83
C ALA A 168 4.81 13.96 -13.90
N PRO A 169 6.10 14.32 -14.04
CA PRO A 169 7.20 13.94 -13.14
C PRO A 169 7.19 14.75 -11.84
N GLN A 170 7.55 14.11 -10.73
CA GLN A 170 7.91 14.81 -9.50
C GLN A 170 9.32 15.43 -9.65
N PRO A 171 9.64 16.54 -8.96
CA PRO A 171 10.98 17.13 -9.00
C PRO A 171 12.06 16.10 -8.65
N GLY A 172 13.08 15.93 -9.49
CA GLY A 172 14.12 14.90 -9.34
C GLY A 172 13.81 13.55 -10.01
N CYS A 173 12.58 13.36 -10.52
CA CYS A 173 12.11 12.15 -11.20
C CYS A 173 12.03 12.33 -12.72
N GLU A 174 13.07 12.86 -13.36
CA GLU A 174 13.01 13.35 -14.74
C GLU A 174 12.95 12.23 -15.80
N ASP A 175 13.31 10.99 -15.43
CA ASP A 175 13.43 9.84 -16.34
C ASP A 175 12.24 8.87 -16.29
N ILE A 176 10.99 9.35 -16.27
CA ILE A 176 9.82 8.45 -16.27
C ILE A 176 9.74 7.56 -17.52
N VAL A 177 10.40 7.97 -18.60
CA VAL A 177 10.53 7.23 -19.87
C VAL A 177 11.20 5.86 -19.66
N LYS A 178 12.13 5.73 -18.70
CA LYS A 178 12.81 4.44 -18.39
C LYS A 178 11.85 3.35 -17.93
N PHE A 179 10.71 3.73 -17.35
CA PHE A 179 9.65 2.76 -16.98
C PHE A 179 8.98 2.17 -18.23
N PHE A 180 8.75 2.98 -19.25
CA PHE A 180 8.10 2.57 -20.50
C PHE A 180 9.06 1.88 -21.48
N ASP A 181 10.37 2.09 -21.33
CA ASP A 181 11.42 1.43 -22.14
C ASP A 181 11.77 0.00 -21.66
N GLY A 182 11.07 -0.53 -20.64
CA GLY A 182 11.27 -1.90 -20.15
C GLY A 182 12.55 -2.10 -19.33
N ASN A 183 13.22 -1.03 -18.91
CA ASN A 183 14.44 -1.08 -18.11
C ASN A 183 14.12 -0.92 -16.62
N TYR A 184 13.40 -1.90 -16.07
CA TYR A 184 12.81 -1.90 -14.72
C TYR A 184 13.80 -1.80 -13.55
N ASN A 185 15.10 -1.96 -13.80
CA ASN A 185 16.13 -2.04 -12.76
C ASN A 185 16.45 -0.69 -12.07
N ASN A 186 16.04 0.44 -12.66
CA ASN A 186 16.40 1.78 -12.16
C ASN A 186 15.20 2.64 -11.71
N VAL A 187 13.96 2.16 -11.85
CA VAL A 187 12.76 2.97 -11.56
C VAL A 187 12.23 2.74 -10.14
N LEU A 188 12.45 1.54 -9.58
CA LEU A 188 12.01 1.20 -8.22
C LEU A 188 12.98 1.65 -7.13
N SER A 189 14.16 2.13 -7.50
CA SER A 189 15.20 2.60 -6.58
C SER A 189 15.23 4.10 -6.42
N THR A 190 14.50 4.87 -7.24
CA THR A 190 14.76 6.31 -7.32
C THR A 190 13.88 7.19 -6.46
N ASN A 191 12.60 6.91 -6.18
CA ASN A 191 11.80 7.87 -5.40
C ASN A 191 10.62 7.20 -4.67
N MET A 192 10.82 6.86 -3.40
CA MET A 192 9.76 7.04 -2.40
C MET A 192 10.01 8.36 -1.67
#